data_AF-A0A1V9G5J2-F1
#
_entry.id   AF-A0A1V9G5J2-F1
#
_cell.length_a   1.000
_cell.length_b   1.000
_cell.length_c   1.000
_cell.angle_alpha   90.00
_cell.angle_beta   90.00
_cell.angle_gamma   90.00
#
_symmetry.space_group_name_H-M   'P 1'
#
loop_
_entity.id
_entity.type
_entity.pdbx_description
1 polymer ?
#
loop_
_entity_poly.entity_id
_entity_poly.type
_entity_poly.pdbx_seq_one_letter_code
_entity_poly.pdbx_strand_id
1 'polypeptide(L)'
;MSRGSLLVQAVSAEAAKNALNSCAHGAGRRLSRFDAMKYWKTVLKEKERREYKERFSELLNRSGNFPQGYIQEFDFAYKDSTDILTYQSYLKKVTQTTPVVTIKYTEI
;
A
#
# COMPACT_ATOMS: atom_id res chain seq x y z
N MET A 1 -4.08 -1.09 -0.48
CA MET A 1 -5.44 -0.77 0.02
C MET A 1 -5.56 0.73 0.25
N SER A 2 -4.95 1.32 1.29
CA SER A 2 -5.05 2.77 1.59
C SER A 2 -4.02 3.66 0.88
N ARG A 3 -3.44 3.21 -0.23
CA ARG A 3 -2.42 3.96 -0.99
C ARG A 3 -2.63 3.89 -2.49
N GLY A 4 -2.03 4.85 -3.18
CA GLY A 4 -1.94 4.89 -4.63
C GLY A 4 -1.12 3.75 -5.23
N SER A 5 -1.42 3.44 -6.48
CA SER A 5 -0.65 2.53 -7.33
C SER A 5 0.38 3.33 -8.13
N LEU A 6 1.61 2.80 -8.22
CA LEU A 6 2.67 3.41 -9.02
C LEU A 6 2.64 2.82 -10.44
N LEU A 7 2.54 3.68 -11.45
CA LEU A 7 2.70 3.29 -12.85
C LEU A 7 4.13 3.62 -13.26
N VAL A 8 4.81 2.63 -13.81
CA VAL A 8 6.21 2.72 -14.25
C VAL A 8 6.34 2.23 -15.67
N GLN A 9 7.40 2.67 -16.33
CA GLN A 9 7.83 2.09 -17.59
C GLN A 9 9.33 1.83 -17.54
N ALA A 10 9.80 0.88 -18.34
CA ALA A 10 11.22 0.74 -18.58
C ALA A 10 11.78 2.02 -19.25
N VAL A 11 13.01 2.37 -18.91
CA VAL A 11 13.73 3.50 -19.54
C VAL A 11 14.06 3.20 -21.00
N SER A 12 14.32 1.94 -21.34
CA SER A 12 14.54 1.44 -22.70
C SER A 12 14.24 -0.05 -22.79
N ALA A 13 14.06 -0.56 -24.02
CA ALA A 13 13.88 -1.99 -24.27
C ALA A 13 15.11 -2.81 -23.85
N GLU A 14 16.32 -2.27 -24.06
CA GLU A 14 17.56 -2.92 -23.64
C GLU A 14 17.68 -3.03 -22.12
N ALA A 15 17.31 -1.98 -21.40
CA ALA A 15 17.32 -2.00 -19.93
C ALA A 15 16.30 -3.00 -19.37
N ALA A 16 15.11 -3.10 -19.99
CA ALA A 16 14.13 -4.13 -19.65
C ALA A 16 14.67 -5.54 -19.91
N LYS A 17 15.34 -5.76 -21.04
CA LYS A 17 15.95 -7.06 -21.40
C LYS A 17 17.04 -7.47 -20.42
N ASN A 18 17.90 -6.53 -19.99
CA ASN A 18 18.91 -6.76 -18.96
C ASN A 18 18.29 -7.13 -17.61
N ALA A 19 17.08 -6.64 -17.33
CA ALA A 19 16.26 -7.04 -16.19
C ALA A 19 15.39 -8.29 -16.45
N LEU A 20 15.67 -9.06 -17.52
CA LEU A 20 14.91 -10.24 -17.92
C LEU A 20 13.40 -9.96 -18.09
N ASN A 21 13.06 -8.75 -18.56
CA ASN A 21 11.70 -8.25 -18.69
C ASN A 21 10.85 -8.41 -17.43
N SER A 22 11.48 -8.35 -16.26
CA SER A 22 10.85 -8.54 -14.97
C SER A 22 10.85 -7.23 -14.18
N CYS A 23 9.92 -7.08 -13.23
CA CYS A 23 9.95 -6.01 -12.23
C CYS A 23 9.16 -6.41 -10.98
N ALA A 24 9.30 -5.67 -9.88
CA ALA A 24 8.54 -5.97 -8.66
C ALA A 24 7.04 -5.64 -8.80
N HIS A 25 6.22 -6.53 -8.25
CA HIS A 25 4.76 -6.46 -8.27
C HIS A 25 4.12 -5.49 -7.26
N GLY A 26 4.88 -4.97 -6.29
CA GLY A 26 4.34 -4.10 -5.25
C GLY A 26 5.38 -3.65 -4.23
N ALA A 27 4.95 -2.84 -3.26
CA ALA A 27 5.84 -2.21 -2.28
C ALA A 27 6.50 -3.21 -1.31
N GLY A 28 5.88 -4.38 -1.09
CA GLY A 28 6.30 -5.31 -0.05
C GLY A 28 5.96 -4.80 1.35
N ARG A 29 5.75 -5.74 2.27
CA ARG A 29 5.43 -5.41 3.67
C ARG A 29 6.67 -4.94 4.42
N ARG A 30 6.51 -3.96 5.30
CA ARG A 30 7.52 -3.57 6.30
C ARG A 30 7.14 -4.05 7.72
N LEU A 31 5.85 -4.22 7.99
CA LEU A 31 5.34 -4.79 9.23
C LEU A 31 4.70 -6.15 8.97
N SER A 32 4.96 -7.12 9.86
CA SER A 32 4.16 -8.34 9.91
C SER A 32 2.68 -8.01 10.15
N ARG A 33 1.76 -8.95 9.90
CA ARG A 33 0.33 -8.73 10.21
C ARG A 33 0.11 -8.47 11.70
N PHE A 34 0.86 -9.18 12.55
CA PHE A 34 0.83 -8.97 14.00
C PHE A 34 1.33 -7.58 14.38
N ASP A 35 2.49 -7.16 13.84
CA ASP A 35 3.07 -5.86 14.16
C ASP A 35 2.24 -4.70 13.62
N ALA A 36 1.58 -4.87 12.47
CA ALA A 36 0.64 -3.88 11.95
C ALA A 36 -0.54 -3.65 12.91
N MET A 37 -1.06 -4.72 13.51
CA MET A 37 -2.11 -4.60 14.53
C MET A 37 -1.61 -3.94 15.81
N LYS A 38 -0.39 -4.27 16.25
CA LYS A 38 0.23 -3.61 17.41
C LYS A 38 0.43 -2.12 17.14
N TYR A 39 1.01 -1.77 15.99
CA TYR A 39 1.25 -0.40 15.56
C TYR A 39 -0.04 0.45 15.56
N TRP A 40 -1.14 -0.09 15.02
CA TRP A 40 -2.45 0.56 15.04
C TRP A 40 -2.94 0.89 16.46
N LYS A 41 -2.75 -0.05 17.40
CA LYS A 41 -3.23 0.07 18.77
C LYS A 41 -2.33 0.95 19.65
N THR A 42 -1.02 0.87 19.47
CA THR A 42 -0.06 1.41 20.45
C THR A 42 0.77 2.57 19.92
N VAL A 43 0.93 2.72 18.60
CA VAL A 43 1.80 3.76 18.02
C VAL A 43 0.98 4.88 17.39
N LEU A 44 -0.05 4.54 16.60
CA LEU A 44 -0.94 5.56 16.05
C LEU A 44 -1.70 6.27 17.17
N LYS A 45 -1.77 7.60 17.09
CA LYS A 45 -2.59 8.43 17.97
C LYS A 45 -4.06 8.34 17.56
N GLU A 46 -4.94 8.74 18.47
CA GLU A 46 -6.38 8.75 18.20
C GLU A 46 -6.74 9.64 17.00
N LYS A 47 -6.09 10.81 16.88
CA LYS A 47 -6.25 11.70 15.74
C LYS A 47 -5.94 11.00 14.41
N GLU A 48 -4.81 10.32 14.33
CA GLU A 48 -4.41 9.59 13.11
C GLU A 48 -5.39 8.46 12.80
N ARG A 49 -5.82 7.70 13.81
CA ARG A 49 -6.86 6.67 13.62
C ARG A 49 -8.18 7.26 13.12
N ARG A 50 -8.57 8.45 13.58
CA ARG A 50 -9.76 9.15 13.10
C ARG A 50 -9.62 9.59 11.64
N GLU A 51 -8.46 10.12 11.26
CA GLU A 51 -8.16 10.46 9.86
C GLU A 51 -8.28 9.25 8.93
N TYR A 52 -7.83 8.06 9.37
CA TYR A 52 -8.08 6.83 8.62
C TYR A 52 -9.58 6.53 8.47
N LYS A 53 -10.37 6.68 9.54
CA LYS A 53 -11.83 6.46 9.48
C LYS A 53 -12.54 7.43 8.54
N GLU A 54 -12.13 8.69 8.54
CA GLU A 54 -12.68 9.72 7.64
C GLU A 54 -12.30 9.43 6.18
N ARG A 55 -11.03 9.08 5.93
CA ARG A 55 -10.52 8.84 4.58
C ARG A 55 -10.99 7.53 3.95
N PHE A 56 -11.21 6.50 4.75
CA PHE A 56 -11.58 5.15 4.29
C PHE A 56 -12.91 4.69 4.91
N SER A 57 -13.89 5.60 4.98
CA SER A 57 -15.19 5.33 5.58
C SER A 57 -15.93 4.13 4.98
N GLU A 58 -15.67 3.81 3.70
CA GLU A 58 -16.22 2.67 2.97
C GLU A 58 -15.75 1.31 3.51
N LEU A 59 -14.66 1.29 4.26
CA LEU A 59 -14.08 0.08 4.87
C LEU A 59 -14.55 -0.13 6.32
N LEU A 60 -15.38 0.76 6.87
CA LEU A 60 -15.91 0.64 8.22
C LEU A 60 -17.06 -0.39 8.27
N ASN A 61 -17.08 -1.18 9.34
CA ASN A 61 -18.23 -2.02 9.64
C ASN A 61 -19.41 -1.19 10.20
N ARG A 62 -20.54 -1.85 10.46
CA ARG A 62 -21.75 -1.21 11.02
C ARG A 62 -21.53 -0.52 12.39
N SER A 63 -20.48 -0.90 13.12
CA SER A 63 -20.09 -0.28 14.39
C SER A 63 -19.09 0.86 14.22
N GLY A 64 -18.80 1.28 12.99
CA GLY A 64 -17.86 2.37 12.69
C GLY A 64 -16.40 2.01 12.95
N ASN A 65 -16.04 0.72 12.87
CA ASN A 65 -14.69 0.22 13.10
C ASN A 65 -14.15 -0.57 11.90
N PHE A 66 -12.83 -0.53 11.70
CA PHE A 66 -12.18 -1.35 10.69
C PHE A 66 -12.09 -2.81 11.15
N PRO A 67 -12.46 -3.79 10.31
CA PRO A 67 -12.08 -5.17 10.49
C PRO A 67 -10.56 -5.34 10.65
N GLN A 68 -10.13 -6.32 11.45
CA GLN A 68 -8.70 -6.52 11.72
C GLN A 68 -7.89 -6.81 10.44
N GLY A 69 -8.45 -7.62 9.54
CA GLY A 69 -7.82 -7.93 8.25
C GLY A 69 -7.71 -6.74 7.29
N TYR A 70 -8.37 -5.61 7.57
CA TYR A 70 -8.20 -4.36 6.83
C TYR A 70 -7.08 -3.53 7.45
N ILE A 71 -7.06 -3.40 8.78
CA ILE A 71 -5.98 -2.70 9.51
C ILE A 71 -4.60 -3.27 9.15
N GLN A 72 -4.49 -4.60 9.00
CA GLN A 72 -3.26 -5.28 8.61
C GLN A 72 -2.73 -4.88 7.22
N GLU A 73 -3.57 -4.30 6.38
CA GLU A 73 -3.30 -4.00 4.97
C GLU A 73 -3.28 -2.48 4.69
N PHE A 74 -3.35 -1.66 5.73
CA PHE A 74 -3.12 -0.23 5.59
C PHE A 74 -1.67 0.08 5.23
N ASP A 75 -1.49 1.23 4.61
CA ASP A 75 -0.26 1.77 4.03
C ASP A 75 0.90 1.82 5.02
N PHE A 76 0.64 2.09 6.30
CA PHE A 76 1.70 2.02 7.32
C PHE A 76 2.31 0.62 7.47
N ALA A 77 1.66 -0.45 7.00
CA ALA A 77 2.20 -1.82 7.04
C ALA A 77 3.15 -2.14 5.88
N TYR A 78 3.24 -1.27 4.87
CA TYR A 78 4.05 -1.46 3.66
C TYR A 78 5.23 -0.48 3.61
N LYS A 79 6.25 -0.83 2.81
CA LYS A 79 7.33 0.09 2.43
C LYS A 79 6.80 1.19 1.52
N ASP A 80 7.59 2.22 1.21
CA ASP A 80 7.18 3.13 0.15
C ASP A 80 7.23 2.40 -1.21
N SER A 81 6.20 2.56 -2.03
CA SER A 81 6.18 2.02 -3.39
C SER A 81 7.22 2.71 -4.26
N THR A 82 7.58 3.97 -3.98
CA THR A 82 8.58 4.68 -4.77
C THR A 82 9.99 4.16 -4.54
N ASP A 83 10.24 3.44 -3.44
CA ASP A 83 11.53 2.79 -3.17
C ASP A 83 11.93 1.82 -4.28
N ILE A 84 10.95 1.28 -5.02
CA ILE A 84 11.19 0.42 -6.19
C ILE A 84 12.10 1.10 -7.22
N LEU A 85 11.97 2.41 -7.40
CA LEU A 85 12.72 3.19 -8.40
C LEU A 85 14.19 3.36 -8.01
N THR A 86 14.48 3.29 -6.70
CA THR A 86 15.85 3.30 -6.18
C THR A 86 16.57 1.98 -6.49
N TYR A 87 15.86 0.85 -6.39
CA TYR A 87 16.46 -0.48 -6.54
C TYR A 87 16.34 -1.07 -7.94
N GLN A 88 15.37 -0.61 -8.74
CA GLN A 88 15.15 -1.02 -10.13
C GLN A 88 15.32 0.19 -11.03
N SER A 89 16.57 0.66 -11.14
CA SER A 89 16.96 1.89 -11.86
C SER A 89 16.64 1.88 -13.37
N TYR A 90 16.33 0.70 -13.92
CA TYR A 90 15.83 0.56 -15.29
C TYR A 90 14.36 0.97 -15.44
N LEU A 91 13.67 1.31 -14.35
CA LEU A 91 12.30 1.83 -14.34
C LEU A 91 12.29 3.35 -14.14
N LYS A 92 11.36 4.03 -14.81
CA LYS A 92 11.00 5.42 -14.52
C LYS A 92 9.52 5.52 -14.16
N LYS A 93 9.21 6.45 -13.25
CA LYS A 93 7.83 6.79 -12.89
C LYS A 93 7.11 7.40 -14.09
N VAL A 94 5.93 6.88 -14.39
CA VAL A 94 4.97 7.51 -15.31
C VAL A 94 4.02 8.37 -14.51
N THR A 95 3.33 7.77 -13.53
CA THR A 95 2.41 8.48 -12.64
C THR A 95 2.16 7.68 -11.36
N GLN A 96 1.40 8.25 -10.43
CA GLN A 96 0.91 7.57 -9.25
C GLN A 96 -0.56 7.92 -9.04
N THR A 97 -1.39 6.89 -8.87
CA THR A 97 -2.82 7.09 -8.65
C THR A 97 -3.10 7.49 -7.20
N THR A 98 -4.31 8.00 -6.95
CA THR A 98 -4.85 8.16 -5.61
C THR A 98 -6.11 7.31 -5.52
N PRO A 99 -6.25 6.42 -4.53
CA PRO A 99 -7.46 5.62 -4.39
C PRO A 99 -8.64 6.54 -4.06
N VAL A 100 -9.73 6.38 -4.81
CA VAL A 100 -10.99 7.13 -4.58
C VAL A 100 -11.92 6.35 -3.66
N VAL A 101 -12.04 5.03 -3.89
CA VAL A 101 -12.82 4.09 -3.09
C VAL A 101 -12.05 2.78 -3.03
N THR A 102 -11.99 2.16 -1.86
CA THR A 102 -11.38 0.85 -1.68
C THR A 102 -12.41 -0.20 -1.27
N ILE A 103 -12.48 -1.30 -2.03
CA ILE A 103 -13.33 -2.45 -1.69
C ILE A 103 -12.41 -3.66 -1.52
N LYS A 104 -12.52 -4.34 -0.38
CA LYS A 104 -11.85 -5.61 -0.14
C LYS A 104 -12.87 -6.65 0.25
N TYR A 105 -13.06 -7.66 -0.61
CA TYR A 105 -13.83 -8.83 -0.23
C TYR A 105 -13.11 -9.54 0.91
N THR A 106 -13.81 -9.78 2.01
CA THR A 106 -13.36 -10.73 3.02
C THR A 106 -13.40 -12.12 2.39
N GLU A 107 -12.36 -12.91 2.56
CA GLU A 107 -12.40 -14.34 2.23
C GLU A 107 -13.62 -14.94 2.92
N ILE A 108 -14.45 -15.66 2.15
CA ILE A 108 -15.63 -16.40 2.61
C ILE A 108 -15.19 -17.47 3.61
#